data_AF-A0A6N9D6R1-F1
#
_entry.id   AF-A0A6N9D6R1-F1
#
_cell.length_a   1.000
_cell.length_b   1.000
_cell.length_c   1.000
_cell.angle_alpha   90.00
_cell.angle_beta   90.00
_cell.angle_gamma   90.00
#
_symmetry.space_group_name_H-M   'P 1'
#
loop_
_entity.id
_entity.type
_entity.pdbx_description
1 polymer ?
#
loop_
_entity_poly.entity_id
_entity_poly.type
_entity_poly.pdbx_seq_one_letter_code
_entity_poly.pdbx_strand_id
1 'polypeptide(L)'
;MCIVIDTNRLPEFLKNPEHEDMQPLHRWLARVGRIVYSMGDKFSTELSENAKQKLEEFSRSGQAIAIADEEVVNEARKLREGDLSIKSKDHHVLALARLSNTRLLFTQDKKLHQDFKNREIIPFQGSIYQNKSHGHLLTRTICLVD
;
A
#
# COMPACT_ATOMS: atom_id res chain seq x y z
N MET A 1 -12.16 -4.09 2.16
CA MET A 1 -11.62 -3.22 1.11
C MET A 1 -10.27 -2.71 1.58
N CYS A 2 -9.21 -2.74 0.78
CA CYS A 2 -7.95 -2.17 1.23
C CYS A 2 -7.10 -1.56 0.12
N ILE A 3 -6.06 -0.87 0.56
CA ILE A 3 -5.11 -0.12 -0.25
C ILE A 3 -3.69 -0.35 0.27
N VAL A 4 -2.73 -0.52 -0.63
CA VAL A 4 -1.31 -0.39 -0.29
C VAL A 4 -0.96 1.09 -0.44
N ILE A 5 -0.33 1.66 0.58
CA ILE A 5 0.20 3.02 0.50
C ILE A 5 1.70 2.90 0.26
N ASP A 6 2.17 3.50 -0.84
CA ASP A 6 3.61 3.64 -1.09
C ASP A 6 4.28 4.35 0.08
N THR A 7 5.44 3.83 0.50
CA THR A 7 6.25 4.35 1.59
C THR A 7 6.45 5.87 1.49
N ASN A 8 6.64 6.41 0.28
CA ASN A 8 6.83 7.86 0.08
C ASN A 8 5.55 8.69 0.32
N ARG A 9 4.35 8.09 0.22
CA ARG A 9 3.07 8.75 0.46
C ARG A 9 2.63 8.63 1.91
N LEU A 10 3.14 7.64 2.63
CA LEU A 10 2.68 7.34 3.98
C LEU A 10 2.86 8.50 4.96
N PRO A 11 4.01 9.23 5.01
CA PRO A 11 4.16 10.37 5.89
C PRO A 11 3.12 11.46 5.64
N GLU A 12 2.82 11.76 4.37
CA GLU A 12 1.81 12.75 3.98
C GLU A 12 0.40 12.29 4.38
N PHE A 13 0.08 11.03 4.12
CA PHE A 13 -1.18 10.41 4.52
C PHE A 13 -1.40 10.50 6.04
N LEU A 14 -0.37 10.19 6.85
CA LEU A 14 -0.48 10.17 8.31
C LEU A 14 -0.48 11.57 8.95
N LYS A 15 0.20 12.55 8.35
CA LYS A 15 0.35 13.89 8.93
C LYS A 15 -0.76 14.85 8.52
N ASN A 16 -1.28 14.72 7.31
CA ASN A 16 -2.16 15.73 6.71
C ASN A 16 -3.54 15.17 6.33
N PRO A 17 -4.37 14.73 7.30
CA PRO A 17 -5.69 14.17 7.01
C PRO A 17 -6.64 15.17 6.33
N GLU A 18 -6.45 16.46 6.59
CA GLU A 18 -7.23 17.55 6.01
C GLU A 18 -6.84 17.90 4.57
N HIS A 19 -5.71 17.39 4.06
CA HIS A 19 -5.31 17.65 2.68
C HIS A 19 -6.36 17.08 1.72
N GLU A 20 -6.74 17.85 0.71
CA GLU A 20 -7.87 17.51 -0.15
C GLU A 20 -7.75 16.14 -0.85
N ASP A 21 -6.52 15.73 -1.19
CA ASP A 21 -6.24 14.41 -1.77
C ASP A 21 -6.29 13.26 -0.76
N MET A 22 -6.16 13.55 0.53
CA MET A 22 -6.17 12.58 1.63
C MET A 22 -7.54 12.44 2.25
N GLN A 23 -8.38 13.49 2.24
CA GLN A 23 -9.71 13.45 2.84
C GLN A 23 -10.57 12.27 2.35
N PRO A 24 -10.58 11.89 1.05
CA PRO A 24 -11.32 10.70 0.62
C PRO A 24 -10.76 9.41 1.24
N LEU A 25 -9.43 9.27 1.36
CA LEU A 25 -8.79 8.11 1.97
C LEU A 25 -9.14 8.01 3.46
N HIS A 26 -9.04 9.11 4.22
CA HIS A 26 -9.36 9.12 5.64
C HIS A 26 -10.85 8.85 5.91
N ARG A 27 -11.75 9.46 5.13
CA ARG A 27 -13.20 9.17 5.23
C ARG A 27 -13.54 7.73 4.89
N TRP A 28 -12.84 7.15 3.92
CA TRP A 28 -13.01 5.75 3.56
C TRP A 28 -12.45 4.82 4.66
N LEU A 29 -11.26 5.10 5.18
CA LEU A 29 -10.62 4.37 6.28
C LEU A 29 -11.50 4.38 7.54
N ALA A 30 -12.10 5.51 7.89
CA ALA A 30 -13.00 5.65 9.04
C ALA A 30 -14.28 4.81 8.95
N ARG A 31 -14.66 4.34 7.75
CA ARG A 31 -15.91 3.61 7.52
C ARG A 31 -15.69 2.13 7.30
N VAL A 32 -14.90 1.79 6.28
CA VAL A 32 -14.78 0.41 5.75
C VAL A 32 -13.40 0.08 5.21
N GLY A 33 -12.54 1.10 5.04
CA GLY A 33 -11.24 0.95 4.44
C GLY A 33 -10.24 0.30 5.38
N ARG A 34 -9.21 -0.30 4.78
CA ARG A 34 -8.04 -0.80 5.51
C ARG A 34 -6.78 -0.46 4.73
N ILE A 35 -5.68 -0.21 5.43
CA ILE A 35 -4.36 -0.01 4.83
C ILE A 35 -3.53 -1.27 5.00
N VAL A 36 -2.86 -1.72 3.95
CA VAL A 36 -1.90 -2.82 4.02
C VAL A 36 -0.50 -2.26 4.19
N TYR A 37 0.24 -2.78 5.17
CA TYR A 37 1.60 -2.34 5.47
C TYR A 37 2.46 -3.48 6.04
N SER A 38 3.78 -3.27 6.10
CA SER A 38 4.72 -4.08 6.88
C SER A 38 5.60 -3.13 7.71
N MET A 39 6.06 -3.60 8.88
CA MET A 39 6.95 -2.87 9.79
C MET A 39 8.43 -3.21 9.59
N GLY A 40 8.83 -3.69 8.41
CA GLY A 40 10.22 -4.06 8.13
C GLY A 40 11.26 -2.97 8.34
N ASP A 41 12.51 -3.36 8.49
CA ASP A 41 13.63 -2.50 8.88
C ASP A 41 13.76 -1.21 8.07
N LYS A 42 13.54 -1.29 6.75
CA LYS A 42 13.56 -0.12 5.88
C LYS A 42 12.40 0.84 6.20
N PHE A 43 11.22 0.30 6.43
CA PHE A 43 10.01 1.05 6.74
C PHE A 43 10.06 1.64 8.16
N SER A 44 10.57 0.89 9.12
CA SER A 44 10.71 1.31 10.52
C SER A 44 11.81 2.37 10.70
N THR A 45 12.84 2.38 9.85
CA THR A 45 13.90 3.40 9.90
C THR A 45 13.46 4.73 9.27
N GLU A 46 12.65 4.69 8.20
CA GLU A 46 12.20 5.89 7.47
C GLU A 46 11.01 6.59 8.14
N LEU A 47 10.23 5.89 8.98
CA LEU A 47 9.08 6.46 9.66
C LEU A 47 9.43 7.09 11.02
N SER A 48 8.91 8.29 11.26
CA SER A 48 8.91 8.90 12.59
C SER A 48 8.14 8.04 13.60
N GLU A 49 8.51 8.08 14.88
CA GLU A 49 7.80 7.38 15.96
C GLU A 49 6.29 7.69 15.98
N ASN A 50 5.89 8.95 15.77
CA ASN A 50 4.47 9.31 15.67
C ASN A 50 3.74 8.60 14.51
N ALA A 51 4.43 8.33 13.41
CA ALA A 51 3.86 7.60 12.28
C ALA A 51 3.67 6.12 12.60
N LYS A 52 4.63 5.51 13.31
CA LYS A 52 4.52 4.13 13.80
C LYS A 52 3.35 3.98 14.78
N GLN A 53 3.24 4.89 15.74
CA GLN A 53 2.13 4.91 16.71
C GLN A 53 0.76 4.99 16.01
N LYS A 54 0.61 5.86 15.01
CA LYS A 54 -0.64 5.95 14.23
C LYS A 54 -0.95 4.67 13.45
N LEU A 55 0.05 4.01 12.88
CA LEU A 55 -0.16 2.72 12.20
C LEU A 55 -0.59 1.63 13.18
N GLU A 56 0.02 1.60 14.37
CA GLU A 56 -0.41 0.69 15.44
C GLU A 56 -1.83 0.99 15.91
N GLU A 57 -2.23 2.26 16.03
CA GLU A 57 -3.61 2.65 16.34
C GLU A 57 -4.58 2.14 15.26
N PHE A 58 -4.24 2.32 13.98
CA PHE A 58 -5.04 1.77 12.89
C PHE A 58 -5.09 0.24 12.91
N SER A 59 -4.00 -0.43 13.26
CA SER A 59 -3.99 -1.88 13.39
C SER A 59 -4.92 -2.34 14.52
N ARG A 60 -4.82 -1.71 15.71
CA ARG A 60 -5.67 -2.00 16.87
C ARG A 60 -7.15 -1.72 16.61
N SER A 61 -7.48 -0.74 15.76
CA SER A 61 -8.85 -0.43 15.36
C SER A 61 -9.36 -1.25 14.17
N GLY A 62 -8.56 -2.17 13.62
CA GLY A 62 -8.92 -2.99 12.46
C GLY A 62 -8.91 -2.23 11.12
N GLN A 63 -8.33 -1.03 11.11
CA GLN A 63 -8.16 -0.16 9.94
C GLN A 63 -6.81 -0.37 9.23
N ALA A 64 -5.92 -1.19 9.76
CA ALA A 64 -4.71 -1.59 9.08
C ALA A 64 -4.51 -3.11 9.15
N ILE A 65 -3.88 -3.65 8.11
CA ILE A 65 -3.50 -5.05 7.96
C ILE A 65 -1.98 -5.06 7.92
N ALA A 66 -1.38 -5.60 8.98
CA ALA A 66 0.04 -5.86 9.01
C ALA A 66 0.32 -7.20 8.34
N ILE A 67 1.20 -7.20 7.34
CA ILE A 67 1.80 -8.41 6.78
C ILE A 67 3.14 -8.63 7.47
N ALA A 68 3.45 -9.89 7.81
CA ALA A 68 4.71 -10.19 8.48
C ALA A 68 5.89 -9.80 7.60
N ASP A 69 6.92 -9.18 8.18
CA ASP A 69 7.99 -8.61 7.38
C ASP A 69 8.79 -9.67 6.62
N GLU A 70 9.01 -10.83 7.25
CA GLU A 70 9.66 -11.97 6.61
C GLU A 70 8.94 -12.41 5.33
N GLU A 71 7.60 -12.38 5.32
CA GLU A 71 6.81 -12.71 4.12
C GLU A 71 7.02 -11.67 3.01
N VAL A 72 7.02 -10.39 3.37
CA VAL A 72 7.25 -9.28 2.42
C VAL A 72 8.66 -9.34 1.84
N VAL A 73 9.68 -9.57 2.67
CA VAL A 73 11.07 -9.70 2.24
C VAL A 73 11.23 -10.89 1.32
N ASN A 74 10.67 -12.05 1.67
CA ASN A 74 10.73 -13.25 0.84
C ASN A 74 10.04 -13.04 -0.52
N GLU A 75 8.87 -12.41 -0.54
CA GLU A 75 8.14 -12.15 -1.78
C GLU A 75 8.82 -11.07 -2.64
N ALA A 76 9.36 -10.01 -2.02
CA ALA A 76 10.15 -8.99 -2.71
C ALA A 76 11.42 -9.59 -3.34
N ARG A 77 12.06 -10.54 -2.65
CA ARG A 77 13.20 -11.29 -3.18
C ARG A 77 12.80 -12.12 -4.39
N LYS A 78 11.69 -12.87 -4.35
CA LYS A 78 11.19 -13.61 -5.52
C LYS A 78 10.91 -12.71 -6.71
N LEU A 79 10.31 -11.54 -6.47
CA LEU A 79 10.06 -10.55 -7.53
C LEU A 79 11.36 -10.06 -8.17
N ARG A 80 12.38 -9.81 -7.35
CA ARG A 80 13.70 -9.34 -7.81
C ARG A 80 14.50 -10.41 -8.56
N GLU A 81 14.44 -11.65 -8.09
CA GLU A 81 15.16 -12.79 -8.66
C GLU A 81 14.43 -13.42 -9.86
N GLY A 82 13.13 -13.15 -10.01
CA GLY A 82 12.35 -13.60 -11.15
C GLY A 82 12.81 -12.95 -12.45
N ASP A 83 12.53 -13.61 -13.58
CA ASP A 83 12.82 -13.12 -14.94
C ASP A 83 11.79 -12.06 -15.40
N LEU A 84 11.32 -11.23 -14.47
CA LEU A 84 10.37 -10.17 -14.74
C LEU A 84 11.13 -8.85 -14.86
N SER A 85 10.89 -8.11 -15.94
CA SER A 85 11.48 -6.79 -16.17
C SER A 85 10.80 -5.72 -15.29
N ILE A 86 10.93 -5.83 -13.97
CA ILE A 86 10.42 -4.87 -12.99
C ILE A 86 11.21 -3.56 -13.10
N LYS A 87 10.49 -2.44 -13.24
CA LYS A 87 11.10 -1.12 -13.46
C LYS A 87 11.37 -0.37 -12.17
N SER A 88 10.50 -0.53 -11.19
CA SER A 88 10.57 0.08 -9.86
C SER A 88 11.66 -0.59 -9.04
N LYS A 89 12.29 0.22 -8.18
CA LYS A 89 13.23 -0.31 -7.17
C LYS A 89 12.51 -0.74 -5.89
N ASP A 90 11.22 -0.39 -5.75
CA ASP A 90 10.44 -0.67 -4.57
C ASP A 90 9.63 -1.95 -4.70
N HIS A 91 10.33 -3.08 -4.66
CA HIS A 91 9.74 -4.42 -4.72
C HIS A 91 8.84 -4.73 -3.51
N HIS A 92 9.03 -4.04 -2.37
CA HIS A 92 8.24 -4.30 -1.15
C HIS A 92 6.79 -3.87 -1.33
N VAL A 93 6.54 -2.75 -2.01
CA VAL A 93 5.18 -2.30 -2.35
C VAL A 93 4.45 -3.32 -3.24
N LEU A 94 5.16 -3.89 -4.22
CA LEU A 94 4.61 -4.93 -5.10
C LEU A 94 4.39 -6.26 -4.33
N ALA A 95 5.31 -6.62 -3.44
CA ALA A 95 5.18 -7.78 -2.57
C ALA A 95 3.95 -7.67 -1.65
N LEU A 96 3.77 -6.52 -0.97
CA LEU A 96 2.59 -6.24 -0.15
C LEU A 96 1.30 -6.40 -0.97
N ALA A 97 1.29 -5.86 -2.19
CA ALA A 97 0.14 -6.01 -3.07
C ALA A 97 -0.17 -7.47 -3.40
N ARG A 98 0.83 -8.29 -3.74
CA ARG A 98 0.65 -9.72 -4.03
C ARG A 98 0.14 -10.49 -2.82
N LEU A 99 0.79 -10.34 -1.67
CA LEU A 99 0.49 -11.07 -0.44
C LEU A 99 -0.92 -10.76 0.09
N SER A 100 -1.35 -9.50 -0.02
CA SER A 100 -2.68 -9.07 0.41
C SER A 100 -3.76 -9.12 -0.68
N ASN A 101 -3.39 -9.51 -1.90
CA ASN A 101 -4.24 -9.43 -3.09
C ASN A 101 -4.86 -8.03 -3.30
N THR A 102 -4.14 -6.99 -2.88
CA THR A 102 -4.64 -5.61 -2.88
C THR A 102 -4.59 -5.02 -4.28
N ARG A 103 -5.76 -4.62 -4.79
CA ARG A 103 -5.94 -4.11 -6.16
C ARG A 103 -5.88 -2.59 -6.29
N LEU A 104 -5.57 -1.87 -5.22
CA LEU A 104 -5.43 -0.42 -5.23
C LEU A 104 -4.12 -0.02 -4.57
N LEU A 105 -3.34 0.78 -5.29
CA LEU A 105 -2.08 1.33 -4.82
C LEU A 105 -2.19 2.84 -4.78
N PHE A 106 -1.80 3.45 -3.66
CA PHE A 106 -1.60 4.89 -3.57
C PHE A 106 -0.13 5.22 -3.79
N THR A 107 0.20 5.78 -4.96
CA THR A 107 1.56 6.19 -5.31
C THR A 107 1.58 7.27 -6.40
N GLN A 108 2.64 8.06 -6.45
CA GLN A 108 2.95 8.96 -7.57
C GLN A 108 4.10 8.44 -8.46
N ASP A 109 4.73 7.31 -8.12
CA ASP A 109 5.84 6.73 -8.89
C ASP A 109 5.34 6.05 -10.17
N LYS A 110 5.69 6.65 -11.32
CA LYS A 110 5.34 6.14 -12.66
C LYS A 110 5.90 4.74 -12.95
N LYS A 111 7.01 4.35 -12.34
CA LYS A 111 7.56 2.99 -12.50
C LYS A 111 6.72 1.99 -11.73
N LEU A 112 6.37 2.29 -10.47
CA LEU A 112 5.40 1.49 -9.72
C LEU A 112 4.05 1.42 -10.42
N HIS A 113 3.58 2.49 -11.09
CA HIS A 113 2.34 2.44 -11.87
C HIS A 113 2.38 1.37 -12.97
N GLN A 114 3.51 1.28 -13.67
CA GLN A 114 3.69 0.34 -14.76
C GLN A 114 3.77 -1.09 -14.23
N ASP A 115 4.59 -1.31 -13.19
CA ASP A 115 4.77 -2.64 -12.62
C ASP A 115 3.49 -3.14 -11.94
N PHE A 116 2.78 -2.28 -11.20
CA PHE A 116 1.54 -2.65 -10.51
C PHE A 116 0.39 -2.98 -11.49
N LYS A 117 0.43 -2.44 -12.71
CA LYS A 117 -0.53 -2.75 -13.78
C LYS A 117 -0.08 -3.91 -14.67
N ASN A 118 1.15 -4.39 -14.54
CA ASN A 118 1.65 -5.52 -15.31
C ASN A 118 1.14 -6.84 -14.71
N ARG A 119 0.38 -7.61 -15.50
CA ARG A 119 -0.21 -8.88 -15.06
C ARG A 119 0.78 -10.00 -14.83
N GLU A 120 1.99 -9.89 -15.37
CA GLU A 120 3.08 -10.83 -15.11
C GLU A 120 3.70 -10.62 -13.73
N ILE A 121 3.62 -9.40 -13.20
CA ILE A 121 4.13 -9.01 -11.87
C ILE A 121 3.01 -9.15 -10.83
N ILE A 122 1.86 -8.53 -11.10
CA ILE A 122 0.68 -8.52 -10.24
C ILE A 122 -0.45 -9.27 -10.97
N PRO A 123 -0.85 -10.48 -10.52
CA PRO A 123 -1.73 -11.37 -11.30
C PRO A 123 -3.20 -10.91 -11.40
N PHE A 124 -3.50 -9.65 -11.10
CA PHE A 124 -4.83 -9.08 -11.11
C PHE A 124 -4.82 -7.64 -11.66
N GLN A 125 -5.98 -7.17 -12.09
CA GLN A 125 -6.11 -5.81 -12.60
C GLN A 125 -6.08 -4.79 -11.44
N GLY A 126 -4.91 -4.18 -11.24
CA GLY A 126 -4.71 -3.10 -10.28
C GLY A 126 -5.20 -1.73 -10.78
N SER A 127 -5.55 -0.86 -9.84
CA SER A 127 -5.84 0.56 -10.03
C SER A 127 -4.90 1.44 -9.19
N ILE A 128 -4.69 2.68 -9.61
CA ILE A 128 -3.81 3.63 -8.91
C ILE A 128 -4.64 4.79 -8.37
N TYR A 129 -4.63 4.97 -7.05
CA TYR A 129 -5.11 6.20 -6.42
C TYR A 129 -3.96 7.22 -6.47
N GLN A 130 -4.24 8.47 -6.84
CA GLN A 130 -3.21 9.52 -6.90
C GLN A 130 -3.65 10.80 -6.20
N ASN A 131 -4.95 11.12 -6.26
CA ASN A 131 -5.54 12.35 -5.77
C ASN A 131 -7.05 12.17 -5.57
N LYS A 132 -7.73 13.22 -5.08
CA LYS A 132 -9.16 13.18 -4.73
C LYS A 132 -10.09 12.76 -5.87
N SER A 133 -9.74 13.03 -7.12
CA SER A 133 -10.58 12.66 -8.28
C SER A 133 -10.69 11.14 -8.45
N HIS A 134 -9.73 10.38 -7.89
CA HIS A 134 -9.73 8.92 -7.88
C HIS A 134 -10.52 8.34 -6.69
N GLY A 135 -11.26 9.15 -5.92
CA GLY A 135 -12.07 8.69 -4.78
C GLY A 135 -13.05 7.56 -5.10
N HIS A 136 -13.57 7.52 -6.33
CA HIS A 136 -14.45 6.45 -6.80
C HIS A 136 -13.80 5.05 -6.76
N LEU A 137 -12.46 4.96 -6.85
CA LEU A 137 -11.72 3.70 -6.78
C LEU A 137 -11.79 3.04 -5.39
N LEU A 138 -11.98 3.84 -4.33
CA LEU A 138 -12.02 3.36 -2.93
C LEU A 138 -13.23 2.44 -2.66
N THR A 139 -14.26 2.51 -3.49
CA THR A 139 -15.49 1.71 -3.35
C THR A 139 -15.44 0.36 -4.08
N ARG A 140 -14.38 0.09 -4.85
CA ARG A 140 -14.28 -1.08 -5.74
C ARG A 140 -13.23 -2.10 -5.29
N THR A 141 -12.62 -1.92 -4.12
CA THR A 141 -11.45 -2.71 -3.72
C THR A 141 -11.80 -3.88 -2.82
N ILE A 142 -11.18 -5.03 -3.11
CA ILE A 142 -11.25 -6.24 -2.29
C ILE A 142 -9.81 -6.59 -1.91
N CYS A 143 -9.62 -7.07 -0.70
CA CYS A 143 -8.45 -7.88 -0.36
C CYS A 143 -8.91 -9.10 0.41
N LEU A 144 -8.16 -10.18 0.21
CA LEU A 144 -8.28 -11.40 0.97
C LEU A 144 -7.18 -11.33 2.00
N VAL A 145 -7.58 -11.24 3.26
CA VAL A 145 -6.70 -11.49 4.39
C VAL A 145 -7.55 -12.43 5.22
N ASP A 146 -7.28 -13.72 5.04
CA ASP A 146 -7.90 -14.78 5.83
C ASP A 146 -7.45 -14.69 7.29
#